data_AF-A0AAN7UUX0-F1
#
_entry.id   AF-A0AAN7UUX0-F1
#
_cell.length_a   1.000
_cell.length_b   1.000
_cell.length_c   1.000
_cell.angle_alpha   90.00
_cell.angle_beta   90.00
_cell.angle_gamma   90.00
#
_symmetry.space_group_name_H-M   'P 1'
#
loop_
_entity.id
_entity.type
_entity.pdbx_description
1 polymer ?
#
loop_
_entity_poly.entity_id
_entity_poly.type
_entity_poly.pdbx_seq_one_letter_code
_entity_poly.pdbx_strand_id
1 'polypeptide(L)'
;MEENSYEYECMRAELLGVERPNLDEFLIKQKKKEAELNQQEEIENENLKGAEQESEDLRNISGGLHELSGILSATQKKLNRFKASCGSLTNLLKIRIGSASGSNESIILNSNSPGAQEVTGLDNTSLADSPKKVNETHQDDVTMRTGDLANAFDNHVDKLDLLIEKAENCQYSMSEQNKQMKKFLR
;
A
#
# COMPACT_ATOMS: atom_id res chain seq x y z
N MET A 1 2.40 49.04 13.78
CA MET A 1 1.86 48.40 15.01
C MET A 1 1.51 46.98 14.66
N GLU A 2 1.89 46.02 15.49
CA GLU A 2 1.56 44.61 15.29
C GLU A 2 0.07 44.38 15.61
N GLU A 3 -0.67 43.79 14.67
CA GLU A 3 -2.02 43.31 14.93
C GLU A 3 -1.94 42.23 16.00
N ASN A 4 -2.73 42.36 17.08
CA ASN A 4 -2.68 41.55 18.33
C ASN A 4 -1.68 41.98 19.41
N SER A 5 -1.04 43.14 19.31
CA SER A 5 -0.37 43.71 20.48
C SER A 5 -1.41 44.23 21.50
N TYR A 6 -1.09 44.20 22.80
CA TYR A 6 -1.94 44.77 23.85
C TYR A 6 -2.29 46.24 23.57
N GLU A 7 -1.32 47.00 23.07
CA GLU A 7 -1.50 48.42 22.73
C GLU A 7 -2.48 48.61 21.56
N TYR A 8 -2.46 47.68 20.61
CA TYR A 8 -3.42 47.65 19.51
C TYR A 8 -4.84 47.36 20.00
N GLU A 9 -5.02 46.40 20.92
CA GLU A 9 -6.33 46.12 21.51
C GLU A 9 -6.85 47.26 22.39
N CYS A 10 -5.97 47.99 23.06
CA CYS A 10 -6.34 49.19 23.80
C CYS A 10 -6.87 50.29 22.88
N MET A 11 -6.18 50.56 21.77
CA MET A 11 -6.61 51.53 20.76
C MET A 11 -7.93 51.11 20.09
N ARG A 12 -8.09 49.81 19.84
CA ARG A 12 -9.32 49.23 19.29
C ARG A 12 -10.50 49.37 20.24
N ALA A 13 -10.30 49.12 21.53
CA ALA A 13 -11.33 49.32 22.55
C ALA A 13 -11.79 50.77 22.63
N GLU A 14 -10.83 51.71 22.57
CA GLU A 14 -11.12 53.15 22.56
C GLU A 14 -11.94 53.58 21.34
N LEU A 15 -11.59 53.11 20.14
CA LEU A 15 -12.32 53.41 18.92
C LEU A 15 -13.75 52.85 18.93
N LEU A 16 -13.94 51.67 19.54
CA LEU A 16 -15.23 50.98 19.64
C LEU A 16 -16.09 51.47 20.82
N GLY A 17 -15.55 52.35 21.67
CA GLY A 17 -16.24 52.84 22.87
C GLY A 17 -16.50 51.76 23.93
N VAL A 18 -15.68 50.70 23.95
CA VAL A 18 -15.73 49.62 24.93
C VAL A 18 -14.63 49.77 25.99
N GLU A 19 -14.78 49.08 27.12
CA GLU A 19 -13.80 49.14 28.20
C GLU A 19 -12.43 48.60 27.77
N ARG A 20 -11.35 49.26 28.24
CA ARG A 20 -9.98 48.85 27.91
C ARG A 20 -9.69 47.47 28.52
N PRO A 21 -9.12 46.52 27.76
CA PRO A 21 -8.77 45.21 28.28
C PRO A 21 -7.77 45.34 29.44
N ASN A 22 -7.90 44.48 30.45
CA ASN A 22 -6.91 44.40 31.51
C ASN A 22 -5.63 43.72 30.98
N LEU A 23 -4.46 44.29 31.30
CA LEU A 23 -3.15 43.77 30.84
C LEU A 23 -2.90 42.33 31.30
N ASP A 24 -3.18 42.01 32.56
CA ASP A 24 -2.95 40.66 33.09
C ASP A 24 -3.89 39.65 32.44
N GLU A 25 -5.16 40.02 32.25
CA GLU A 25 -6.15 39.16 31.59
C GLU A 25 -5.78 38.91 30.11
N PHE A 26 -5.29 39.94 29.42
CA PHE A 26 -4.82 39.82 28.04
C PHE A 26 -3.64 38.86 27.91
N LEU A 27 -2.62 38.99 28.78
CA LEU A 27 -1.46 38.09 28.79
C LEU A 27 -1.85 36.65 29.10
N ILE A 28 -2.75 36.43 30.06
CA ILE A 28 -3.28 35.10 30.38
C ILE A 28 -4.00 34.50 29.17
N LYS A 29 -4.83 35.30 28.48
CA LYS A 29 -5.59 34.85 27.30
C LYS A 29 -4.67 34.52 26.12
N GLN A 30 -3.63 35.31 25.89
CA GLN A 30 -2.65 35.06 24.84
C GLN A 30 -1.89 33.75 25.11
N LYS A 31 -1.38 33.59 26.34
CA LYS A 31 -0.66 32.37 26.76
C LYS A 31 -1.55 31.13 26.66
N LYS A 32 -2.84 31.25 27.00
CA LYS A 32 -3.80 30.15 26.87
C LYS A 32 -4.02 29.77 25.41
N LYS A 33 -4.19 30.76 24.52
CA LYS A 33 -4.35 30.52 23.08
C LYS A 33 -3.11 29.85 22.47
N GLU A 34 -1.92 30.29 22.86
CA GLU A 34 -0.66 29.66 22.45
C GLU A 34 -0.55 28.21 22.96
N ALA A 35 -0.90 27.97 24.22
CA ALA A 35 -0.93 26.62 24.78
C ALA A 35 -1.94 25.69 24.09
N GLU A 36 -3.13 26.21 23.74
CA GLU A 36 -4.15 25.46 22.99
C GLU A 36 -3.68 25.15 21.56
N LEU A 37 -3.02 26.09 20.89
CA LEU A 37 -2.45 25.87 19.56
C LEU A 37 -1.33 24.81 19.58
N ASN A 38 -0.41 24.90 20.55
CA ASN A 38 0.67 23.93 20.68
C ASN A 38 0.13 22.52 20.96
N GLN A 39 -0.90 22.38 21.81
CA GLN A 39 -1.56 21.10 22.05
C GLN A 39 -2.20 20.54 20.77
N GLN A 40 -2.88 21.40 20.01
CA GLN A 40 -3.52 20.98 18.76
C GLN A 40 -2.48 20.52 17.72
N GLU A 41 -1.37 21.24 17.60
CA GLU A 41 -0.26 20.89 16.71
C GLU A 41 0.41 19.57 17.14
N GLU A 42 0.57 19.34 18.45
CA GLU A 42 1.13 18.08 18.96
C GLU A 42 0.24 16.89 18.60
N ILE A 43 -1.08 17.01 18.78
CA ILE A 43 -2.05 15.96 18.40
C ILE A 43 -2.03 15.71 16.89
N GLU A 44 -1.96 16.76 16.07
CA GLU A 44 -1.93 16.63 14.62
C GLU A 44 -0.63 15.94 14.14
N ASN A 45 0.51 16.30 14.73
CA ASN A 45 1.79 15.65 14.45
C ASN A 45 1.79 14.17 14.87
N GLU A 46 1.20 13.83 16.02
CA GLU A 46 1.05 12.44 16.44
C GLU A 46 0.18 11.63 15.46
N ASN A 47 -0.93 12.21 14.99
CA ASN A 47 -1.81 11.56 14.01
C ASN A 47 -1.09 11.36 12.66
N LEU A 48 -0.34 12.36 12.19
CA LEU A 48 0.41 12.25 10.94
C LEU A 48 1.49 11.16 11.03
N LYS A 49 2.22 11.10 12.15
CA LYS A 49 3.19 10.05 12.42
C LYS A 49 2.55 8.66 12.46
N GLY A 50 1.36 8.54 13.03
CA GLY A 50 0.57 7.32 13.01
C GLY A 50 0.26 6.86 11.59
N ALA A 51 -0.22 7.77 10.74
CA ALA A 51 -0.50 7.48 9.34
C ALA A 51 0.78 7.07 8.56
N GLU A 52 1.91 7.72 8.80
CA GLU A 52 3.18 7.32 8.17
C GLU A 52 3.60 5.90 8.55
N GLN A 53 3.49 5.54 9.84
CA GLN A 53 3.80 4.19 10.32
C GLN A 53 2.92 3.13 9.66
N GLU A 54 1.61 3.40 9.55
CA GLU A 54 0.67 2.50 8.87
C GLU A 54 1.02 2.34 7.37
N SER A 55 1.46 3.41 6.71
CA SER A 55 1.90 3.37 5.31
C SER A 55 3.12 2.46 5.11
N GLU A 56 4.08 2.47 6.05
CA GLU A 56 5.22 1.56 6.02
C GLU A 56 4.79 0.10 6.19
N ASP A 57 3.87 -0.17 7.11
CA ASP A 57 3.35 -1.51 7.35
C ASP A 57 2.64 -2.06 6.10
N LEU A 58 1.80 -1.25 5.44
CA LEU A 58 1.16 -1.60 4.17
C LEU A 58 2.19 -1.89 3.07
N ARG A 59 3.30 -1.13 3.03
CA ARG A 59 4.39 -1.36 2.07
C ARG A 59 5.09 -2.69 2.33
N ASN A 60 5.36 -3.01 3.59
CA ASN A 60 5.96 -4.27 4.00
C ASN A 60 5.07 -5.47 3.63
N ILE A 61 3.76 -5.38 3.88
CA ILE A 61 2.77 -6.40 3.50
C ILE A 61 2.72 -6.56 1.98
N SER A 62 2.70 -5.45 1.22
CA SER A 62 2.69 -5.46 -0.24
C SER A 62 3.89 -6.19 -0.84
N GLY A 63 5.08 -5.96 -0.28
CA GLY A 63 6.33 -6.63 -0.64
C GLY A 63 6.25 -8.14 -0.38
N GLY A 64 5.89 -8.54 0.85
CA GLY A 64 5.75 -9.96 1.19
C GLY A 64 4.72 -10.70 0.32
N LEU A 65 3.62 -10.02 -0.03
CA LEU A 65 2.61 -10.57 -0.92
C LEU A 65 3.06 -10.64 -2.40
N HIS A 66 3.92 -9.71 -2.84
CA HIS A 66 4.56 -9.80 -4.16
C HIS A 66 5.50 -11.01 -4.24
N GLU A 67 6.29 -11.23 -3.20
CA GLU A 67 7.17 -12.39 -3.08
C GLU A 67 6.37 -13.70 -3.07
N LEU A 68 5.27 -13.75 -2.31
CA LEU A 68 4.38 -14.92 -2.29
C LEU A 68 3.81 -15.22 -3.69
N SER A 69 3.33 -14.20 -4.40
CA SER A 69 2.90 -14.35 -5.80
C SER A 69 4.02 -14.89 -6.70
N GLY A 70 5.25 -14.40 -6.52
CA GLY A 70 6.44 -14.90 -7.23
C GLY A 70 6.72 -16.39 -6.95
N ILE A 71 6.67 -16.80 -5.68
CA ILE A 71 6.83 -18.20 -5.26
C ILE A 71 5.74 -19.08 -5.86
N LEU A 72 4.49 -18.65 -5.80
CA LEU A 72 3.35 -19.39 -6.36
C LEU A 72 3.48 -19.52 -7.89
N SER A 73 3.91 -18.47 -8.58
CA SER A 73 4.16 -18.51 -10.02
C SER A 73 5.29 -19.50 -10.37
N ALA A 74 6.39 -19.48 -9.63
CA ALA A 74 7.49 -20.43 -9.79
C ALA A 74 7.04 -21.88 -9.51
N THR A 75 6.18 -22.07 -8.51
CA THR A 75 5.63 -23.37 -8.12
C THR A 75 4.71 -23.91 -9.20
N GLN A 76 3.80 -23.10 -9.75
CA GLN A 76 2.94 -23.52 -10.87
C GLN A 76 3.78 -23.92 -12.10
N LYS A 77 4.84 -23.17 -12.43
CA LYS A 77 5.77 -23.54 -13.52
C LYS A 77 6.42 -24.90 -13.27
N LYS A 78 6.85 -25.18 -12.03
CA LYS A 78 7.40 -26.49 -11.65
C LYS A 78 6.35 -27.60 -11.75
N LEU A 79 5.12 -27.38 -11.29
CA LEU A 79 4.03 -28.35 -11.40
C LEU A 79 3.67 -28.64 -12.87
N ASN A 80 3.66 -27.63 -13.73
CA ASN A 80 3.43 -27.82 -15.17
C ASN A 80 4.55 -28.63 -15.82
N ARG A 81 5.82 -28.37 -15.47
CA ARG A 81 6.96 -29.19 -15.91
C ARG A 81 6.87 -30.62 -15.41
N PHE A 82 6.47 -30.82 -14.16
CA PHE A 82 6.26 -32.15 -13.59
C PHE A 82 5.15 -32.89 -14.35
N LYS A 83 4.01 -32.24 -14.60
CA LYS A 83 2.91 -32.78 -15.40
C LYS A 83 3.36 -33.20 -16.81
N ALA A 84 4.21 -32.39 -17.45
CA ALA A 84 4.74 -32.67 -18.78
C ALA A 84 5.79 -33.81 -18.77
N SER A 85 6.71 -33.79 -17.80
CA SER A 85 7.79 -34.79 -17.66
C SER A 85 7.26 -36.17 -17.27
N CYS A 86 6.25 -36.23 -16.40
CA CYS A 86 5.56 -37.48 -16.05
C CYS A 86 4.48 -37.89 -17.06
N GLY A 87 4.34 -37.12 -18.16
CA GLY A 87 3.64 -37.49 -19.38
C GLY A 87 2.30 -38.19 -19.17
N SER A 88 1.27 -37.47 -18.74
CA SER A 88 -0.09 -37.99 -18.51
C SER A 88 -0.14 -39.12 -17.47
N LEU A 89 -1.11 -39.09 -16.57
CA LEU A 89 -1.36 -40.17 -15.59
C LEU A 89 -1.45 -41.57 -16.24
N THR A 90 -1.63 -41.64 -17.57
CA THR A 90 -1.56 -42.85 -18.38
C THR A 90 -0.19 -43.56 -18.35
N ASN A 91 0.95 -42.84 -18.29
CA ASN A 91 2.28 -43.48 -18.26
C ASN A 91 2.66 -43.96 -16.86
N LEU A 92 2.26 -43.26 -15.80
CA LEU A 92 2.48 -43.72 -14.42
C LEU A 92 1.66 -44.98 -14.10
N LEU A 93 0.42 -45.08 -14.63
CA LEU A 93 -0.38 -46.30 -14.54
C LEU A 93 0.22 -47.46 -15.35
N LYS A 94 0.82 -47.20 -16.53
CA LYS A 94 1.53 -48.24 -17.30
C LYS A 94 2.76 -48.79 -16.57
N ILE A 95 3.48 -47.98 -15.80
CA ILE A 95 4.65 -48.45 -15.04
C ILE A 95 4.23 -49.35 -13.87
N ARG A 96 3.03 -49.17 -13.27
CA ARG A 96 2.54 -50.03 -12.18
C ARG A 96 1.73 -51.25 -12.64
N ILE A 97 1.16 -51.23 -13.85
CA ILE A 97 0.34 -52.33 -14.42
C ILE A 97 1.06 -53.13 -15.52
N GLY A 98 2.27 -52.73 -15.93
CA GLY A 98 2.97 -53.32 -17.06
C GLY A 98 4.36 -53.91 -16.73
N SER A 99 4.48 -54.74 -15.68
CA SER A 99 5.58 -55.72 -15.60
C SER A 99 5.16 -57.03 -16.31
N ALA A 100 4.63 -56.89 -17.52
CA ALA A 100 4.44 -57.99 -18.45
C ALA A 100 4.40 -57.46 -19.87
N SER A 101 5.46 -57.77 -20.62
CA SER A 101 5.49 -57.85 -22.08
C SER A 101 5.68 -56.55 -22.89
N GLY A 102 6.87 -56.45 -23.51
CA GLY A 102 6.93 -56.29 -24.96
C GLY A 102 7.28 -54.91 -25.54
N SER A 103 8.47 -54.88 -26.16
CA SER A 103 8.86 -54.09 -27.34
C SER A 103 9.12 -52.58 -27.25
N ASN A 104 10.36 -52.25 -27.65
CA ASN A 104 10.90 -50.95 -28.02
C ASN A 104 10.06 -50.26 -29.11
N GLU A 105 9.79 -48.95 -28.96
CA GLU A 105 9.83 -48.02 -30.10
C GLU A 105 9.98 -46.57 -29.61
N SER A 106 11.00 -45.89 -30.12
CA SER A 106 11.29 -44.48 -29.89
C SER A 106 10.32 -43.60 -30.67
N ILE A 107 9.40 -42.93 -29.98
CA ILE A 107 8.55 -41.91 -30.61
C ILE A 107 9.19 -40.54 -30.41
N ILE A 108 9.81 -40.04 -31.47
CA ILE A 108 10.18 -38.63 -31.63
C ILE A 108 8.89 -37.85 -31.88
N LEU A 109 8.44 -37.05 -30.91
CA LEU A 109 7.36 -36.08 -31.11
C LEU A 109 7.93 -34.66 -31.17
N ASN A 110 8.16 -34.27 -32.42
CA ASN A 110 8.29 -32.90 -32.88
C ASN A 110 7.10 -32.06 -32.36
N SER A 111 7.36 -31.01 -31.59
CA SER A 111 6.33 -30.04 -31.18
C SER A 111 6.69 -28.68 -31.78
N ASN A 112 6.04 -28.38 -32.91
CA ASN A 112 5.88 -27.03 -33.42
C ASN A 112 5.21 -26.18 -32.34
N SER A 113 5.82 -25.03 -32.01
CA SER A 113 5.24 -24.00 -31.16
C SER A 113 4.67 -22.89 -32.05
N PRO A 114 3.35 -22.59 -32.02
CA PRO A 114 2.84 -21.33 -32.54
C PRO A 114 2.56 -20.35 -31.39
N GLY A 115 3.03 -19.11 -31.58
CA GLY A 115 2.37 -17.93 -31.01
C GLY A 115 2.74 -17.54 -29.59
N ALA A 116 3.90 -16.91 -29.42
CA ALA A 116 4.08 -15.93 -28.36
C ALA A 116 3.38 -14.62 -28.79
N GLN A 117 2.15 -14.41 -28.32
CA GLN A 117 1.54 -13.10 -28.22
C GLN A 117 1.22 -12.86 -26.75
N GLU A 118 1.82 -11.83 -26.15
CA GLU A 118 1.21 -10.97 -25.13
C GLU A 118 2.20 -9.82 -24.82
N VAL A 119 1.92 -8.63 -25.37
CA VAL A 119 1.49 -7.38 -24.69
C VAL A 119 2.54 -6.83 -23.70
N THR A 120 3.45 -5.94 -24.13
CA THR A 120 3.37 -4.46 -24.10
C THR A 120 2.62 -3.86 -22.91
N GLY A 121 3.34 -3.09 -22.09
CA GLY A 121 2.77 -2.03 -21.25
C GLY A 121 2.98 -2.21 -19.74
N LEU A 122 4.21 -2.03 -19.24
CA LEU A 122 4.38 -1.60 -17.86
C LEU A 122 4.73 -0.11 -17.90
N ASP A 123 3.71 0.71 -17.63
CA ASP A 123 3.87 2.13 -17.37
C ASP A 123 4.69 2.31 -16.09
N ASN A 124 5.92 2.81 -16.27
CA ASN A 124 6.68 3.40 -15.19
C ASN A 124 6.01 4.71 -14.78
N THR A 125 5.11 4.67 -13.79
CA THR A 125 4.71 5.86 -13.06
C THR A 125 5.88 6.33 -12.20
N SER A 126 6.79 7.08 -12.83
CA SER A 126 7.74 7.95 -12.15
C SER A 126 6.95 9.05 -11.45
N LEU A 127 6.83 8.95 -10.13
CA LEU A 127 6.27 10.02 -9.31
C LEU A 127 7.37 11.07 -9.13
N ALA A 128 7.28 12.14 -9.90
CA ALA A 128 8.16 13.29 -9.82
C ALA A 128 7.87 14.07 -8.54
N ASP A 129 8.84 14.04 -7.62
CA ASP A 129 8.92 14.95 -6.49
C ASP A 129 9.12 16.39 -7.01
N SER A 130 8.19 17.29 -6.66
CA SER A 130 8.29 18.72 -6.96
C SER A 130 8.20 19.50 -5.65
N PRO A 131 9.22 20.29 -5.31
CA PRO A 131 9.23 21.02 -4.05
C PRO A 131 8.31 22.25 -4.14
N LYS A 132 7.27 22.31 -3.29
CA LYS A 132 6.43 23.49 -3.12
C LYS A 132 7.09 24.47 -2.13
N LYS A 133 7.21 25.72 -2.58
CA LYS A 133 7.67 26.88 -1.80
C LYS A 133 6.79 27.11 -0.58
N VAL A 134 7.46 27.25 0.57
CA VAL A 134 6.91 27.69 1.85
C VAL A 134 6.56 29.17 1.77
N ASN A 135 5.31 29.53 2.03
CA ASN A 135 4.90 30.86 2.47
C ASN A 135 4.02 30.66 3.71
N GLU A 136 4.50 31.19 4.82
CA GLU A 136 3.94 31.01 6.16
C GLU A 136 2.65 31.82 6.33
N THR A 137 1.55 31.12 6.62
CA THR A 137 0.39 31.70 7.31
C THR A 137 -0.21 30.56 8.16
N HIS A 138 -0.16 30.69 9.49
CA HIS A 138 -0.48 29.62 10.44
C HIS A 138 -1.92 29.04 10.37
N GLN A 139 -2.83 29.66 9.61
CA GLN A 139 -4.16 29.11 9.33
C GLN A 139 -4.20 28.22 8.06
N ASP A 140 -3.32 28.49 7.10
CA ASP A 140 -3.19 27.67 5.88
C ASP A 140 -2.46 26.36 6.19
N ASP A 141 -1.58 26.35 7.20
CA ASP A 141 -0.82 25.15 7.60
C ASP A 141 -1.72 24.04 8.20
N VAL A 142 -2.68 24.40 9.07
CA VAL A 142 -3.62 23.42 9.66
C VAL A 142 -4.59 22.87 8.61
N THR A 143 -5.03 23.70 7.65
CA THR A 143 -5.91 23.22 6.57
C THR A 143 -5.17 22.39 5.53
N MET A 144 -3.87 22.63 5.32
CA MET A 144 -2.99 21.79 4.50
C MET A 144 -2.75 20.43 5.16
N ARG A 145 -2.33 20.41 6.43
CA ARG A 145 -2.03 19.17 7.18
C ARG A 145 -3.24 18.25 7.34
N THR A 146 -4.41 18.81 7.61
CA THR A 146 -5.68 18.05 7.64
C THR A 146 -6.06 17.49 6.27
N GLY A 147 -5.78 18.23 5.19
CA GLY A 147 -5.95 17.75 3.81
C GLY A 147 -4.98 16.61 3.46
N ASP A 148 -3.71 16.74 3.87
CA ASP A 148 -2.67 15.73 3.64
C ASP A 148 -2.98 14.43 4.40
N LEU A 149 -3.49 14.52 5.62
CA LEU A 149 -3.93 13.35 6.39
C LEU A 149 -5.14 12.65 5.74
N ALA A 150 -6.14 13.42 5.28
CA ALA A 150 -7.30 12.85 4.58
C ALA A 150 -6.87 12.14 3.28
N ASN A 151 -5.99 12.77 2.50
CA ASN A 151 -5.42 12.18 1.30
C ASN A 151 -4.61 10.91 1.62
N ALA A 152 -3.86 10.89 2.73
CA ALA A 152 -3.12 9.70 3.16
C ALA A 152 -4.06 8.54 3.46
N PHE A 153 -5.17 8.79 4.18
CA PHE A 153 -6.18 7.77 4.45
C PHE A 153 -6.86 7.24 3.20
N ASP A 154 -7.26 8.11 2.26
CA ASP A 154 -7.88 7.67 1.00
C ASP A 154 -6.91 6.77 0.20
N ASN A 155 -5.63 7.16 0.11
CA ASN A 155 -4.60 6.33 -0.51
C ASN A 155 -4.36 5.00 0.23
N HIS A 156 -4.54 4.96 1.55
CA HIS A 156 -4.41 3.72 2.33
C HIS A 156 -5.57 2.77 2.05
N VAL A 157 -6.80 3.29 1.90
CA VAL A 157 -7.98 2.50 1.56
C VAL A 157 -7.80 1.85 0.18
N ASP A 158 -7.41 2.63 -0.83
CA ASP A 158 -7.16 2.09 -2.18
C ASP A 158 -6.06 1.01 -2.17
N LYS A 159 -4.99 1.22 -1.39
CA LYS A 159 -3.92 0.22 -1.21
C LYS A 159 -4.43 -1.05 -0.52
N LEU A 160 -5.26 -0.92 0.51
CA LEU A 160 -5.82 -2.06 1.24
C LEU A 160 -6.67 -2.92 0.32
N ASP A 161 -7.52 -2.33 -0.51
CA ASP A 161 -8.34 -3.05 -1.47
C ASP A 161 -7.48 -3.86 -2.46
N LEU A 162 -6.43 -3.23 -3.00
CA LEU A 162 -5.48 -3.91 -3.88
C LEU A 162 -4.71 -5.04 -3.17
N LEU A 163 -4.36 -4.86 -1.89
CA LEU A 163 -3.71 -5.90 -1.09
C LEU A 163 -4.64 -7.08 -0.82
N ILE A 164 -5.92 -6.81 -0.54
CA ILE A 164 -6.94 -7.85 -0.33
C ILE A 164 -7.11 -8.67 -1.62
N GLU A 165 -7.32 -8.01 -2.76
CA GLU A 165 -7.47 -8.71 -4.05
C GLU A 165 -6.25 -9.60 -4.35
N LYS A 166 -5.05 -9.06 -4.14
CA LYS A 166 -3.81 -9.81 -4.36
C LYS A 166 -3.65 -10.96 -3.37
N ALA A 167 -4.11 -10.82 -2.12
CA ALA A 167 -4.08 -11.86 -1.12
C ALA A 167 -5.04 -13.00 -1.49
N GLU A 168 -6.24 -12.68 -1.95
CA GLU A 168 -7.22 -13.66 -2.43
C GLU A 168 -6.69 -14.44 -3.64
N ASN A 169 -6.07 -13.75 -4.61
CA ASN A 169 -5.44 -14.38 -5.76
C ASN A 169 -4.32 -15.35 -5.37
N CYS A 170 -3.47 -14.96 -4.40
CA CYS A 170 -2.45 -15.83 -3.84
C CYS A 170 -3.06 -17.04 -3.13
N GLN A 171 -4.09 -16.84 -2.32
CA GLN A 171 -4.78 -17.92 -1.61
C GLN A 171 -5.39 -18.93 -2.58
N TYR A 172 -6.06 -18.45 -3.63
CA TYR A 172 -6.63 -19.30 -4.67
C TYR A 172 -5.55 -20.13 -5.37
N SER A 173 -4.46 -19.49 -5.79
CA SER A 173 -3.33 -20.14 -6.45
C SER A 173 -2.70 -21.21 -5.56
N MET A 174 -2.46 -20.90 -4.28
CA MET A 174 -1.90 -21.84 -3.32
C MET A 174 -2.81 -23.06 -3.11
N SER A 175 -4.12 -22.84 -2.98
CA SER A 175 -5.11 -23.90 -2.82
C SER A 175 -5.13 -24.85 -4.02
N GLU A 176 -5.11 -24.30 -5.25
CA GLU A 176 -5.13 -25.10 -6.46
C GLU A 176 -3.82 -25.87 -6.67
N GLN A 177 -2.67 -25.24 -6.44
CA GLN A 177 -1.36 -25.90 -6.48
C GLN A 177 -1.28 -27.07 -5.49
N ASN A 178 -1.80 -26.89 -4.27
CA ASN A 178 -1.90 -27.95 -3.27
C ASN A 178 -2.79 -29.11 -3.76
N LYS A 179 -3.91 -28.84 -4.44
CA LYS A 179 -4.74 -29.88 -5.04
C LYS A 179 -4.00 -30.63 -6.16
N GLN A 180 -3.28 -29.92 -7.02
CA GLN A 180 -2.48 -30.54 -8.10
C GLN A 180 -1.38 -31.45 -7.53
N MET A 181 -0.64 -30.98 -6.52
CA MET A 181 0.37 -31.79 -5.83
C MET A 181 -0.22 -33.07 -5.22
N LYS A 182 -1.37 -32.97 -4.55
CA LYS A 182 -2.06 -34.15 -3.98
C LYS A 182 -2.48 -35.16 -5.05
N LYS A 183 -2.83 -34.71 -6.26
CA LYS A 183 -3.14 -35.60 -7.40
C LYS A 183 -1.91 -36.31 -7.95
N PHE A 184 -0.72 -35.72 -7.83
CA PHE A 184 0.53 -36.35 -8.27
C PHE A 184 1.08 -37.37 -7.27
N LEU A 185 0.75 -37.23 -5.99
CA LEU A 185 1.20 -38.13 -4.92
C LEU A 185 0.26 -39.32 -4.66
N ARG A 186 -0.92 -39.34 -5.28
CA ARG A 186 -1.84 -40.48 -5.26
C ARG A 186 -1.66 -41.34 -6.50
#